data_AF-A0A368B1Q2-F1
#
_entry.id   AF-A0A368B1Q2-F1
#
_cell.length_a   1.000
_cell.length_b   1.000
_cell.length_c   1.000
_cell.angle_alpha   90.00
_cell.angle_beta   90.00
_cell.angle_gamma   90.00
#
_symmetry.space_group_name_H-M   'P 1'
#
loop_
_entity.id
_entity.type
_entity.pdbx_description
1 polymer ?
#
loop_
_entity_poly.entity_id
_entity_poly.type
_entity_poly.pdbx_seq_one_letter_code
_entity_poly.pdbx_strand_id
1 'polypeptide(L)'
;MEQISVTSTIEKIQGLIEDNSGDIGRLEHISDFLKKNKPLYNTDKKYLEKKINSKIIIVEKKKIIKKESESEQIEKLIESGKGDPGRLEHIQTMLKKQKKLYESDKQYLENNFKIKIIEKQKGKVKIEKIENKVQGAMPKDWKPDNINKELTNMQDDAKIVKTETTKQKENSGEMEQKKKQLNELIEERKNNDRKLNDQREILEREINNERILIQNQTKLTETVNLQRKELLKVKNEHSKILKKIDFEKNTISKELEIQKKQLVQAQVEQVKIESQVNAEKQKLAKMAKDQKDRLIDQAKMAEKIKEKQAELQKTKKEYDEIMSQITAEKEEIIQSEKLKKEIKIMENDLNKSVKERLKISKIIIKEKNNIKKKSKQEKIEVKKQENAKKQIIKEEKKFAILEKKRKKIDEKIKEKNQKLKEKQSKINKEISKKDKILKKVKSKKSIKKTTKSTRKKSLK
;
A
#
# COMPACT_ATOMS: atom_id res chain seq x y z
N MET A 1 -43.80 4.17 -17.91
CA MET A 1 -42.41 4.13 -18.40
C MET A 1 -42.44 4.09 -19.91
N GLU A 2 -41.88 5.11 -20.55
CA GLU A 2 -41.88 5.27 -22.00
C GLU A 2 -40.97 4.24 -22.67
N GLN A 3 -41.38 3.77 -23.84
CA GLN A 3 -40.64 2.81 -24.67
C GLN A 3 -39.92 3.59 -25.78
N ILE A 4 -38.62 3.35 -25.95
CA ILE A 4 -37.78 4.13 -26.87
C ILE A 4 -37.19 3.20 -27.94
N SER A 5 -37.14 3.70 -29.19
CA SER A 5 -36.53 3.00 -30.33
C SER A 5 -34.99 2.99 -30.23
N VAL A 6 -34.33 2.06 -30.95
CA VAL A 6 -32.86 1.94 -30.92
C VAL A 6 -32.16 3.23 -31.41
N THR A 7 -32.73 3.91 -32.41
CA THR A 7 -32.19 5.17 -32.94
C THR A 7 -32.26 6.31 -31.92
N SER A 8 -33.42 6.48 -31.28
CA SER A 8 -33.60 7.47 -30.21
C SER A 8 -32.77 7.14 -28.96
N THR A 9 -32.46 5.85 -28.72
CA THR A 9 -31.55 5.43 -27.67
C THR A 9 -30.11 5.86 -27.96
N ILE A 10 -29.65 5.77 -29.21
CA ILE A 10 -28.30 6.21 -29.62
C ILE A 10 -28.16 7.73 -29.49
N GLU A 11 -29.19 8.50 -29.87
CA GLU A 11 -29.20 9.96 -29.70
C GLU A 11 -29.13 10.36 -28.22
N LYS A 12 -29.88 9.67 -27.34
CA LYS A 12 -29.81 9.91 -25.89
C LYS A 12 -28.46 9.52 -25.29
N ILE A 13 -27.80 8.48 -25.79
CA ILE A 13 -26.42 8.14 -25.38
C ILE A 13 -25.45 9.25 -25.79
N GLN A 14 -25.60 9.79 -27.00
CA GLN A 14 -24.75 10.86 -27.50
C GLN A 14 -24.90 12.14 -26.65
N GLY A 15 -26.13 12.51 -26.29
CA GLY A 15 -26.37 13.60 -25.33
C GLY A 15 -25.77 13.34 -23.95
N LEU A 16 -25.82 12.11 -23.44
CA LEU A 16 -25.16 11.76 -22.16
C LEU A 16 -23.62 11.83 -22.21
N ILE A 17 -23.03 11.58 -23.38
CA ILE A 17 -21.59 11.75 -23.61
C ILE A 17 -21.24 13.24 -23.66
N GLU A 18 -22.04 14.05 -24.38
CA GLU A 18 -21.85 15.49 -24.50
C GLU A 18 -22.02 16.22 -23.15
N ASP A 19 -22.98 15.78 -22.33
CA ASP A 19 -23.24 16.32 -20.98
C ASP A 19 -22.30 15.75 -19.90
N ASN A 20 -21.32 14.91 -20.25
CA ASN A 20 -20.43 14.20 -19.31
C ASN A 20 -21.18 13.45 -18.18
N SER A 21 -22.39 12.95 -18.46
CA SER A 21 -23.29 12.39 -17.46
C SER A 21 -23.18 10.86 -17.33
N GLY A 22 -21.97 10.35 -17.13
CA GLY A 22 -21.72 8.92 -16.87
C GLY A 22 -20.31 8.46 -17.22
N ASP A 23 -20.12 7.15 -17.28
CA ASP A 23 -18.90 6.53 -17.80
C ASP A 23 -18.91 6.58 -19.34
N ILE A 24 -18.12 7.51 -19.89
CA ILE A 24 -18.04 7.81 -21.33
C ILE A 24 -17.58 6.58 -22.12
N GLY A 25 -16.53 5.89 -21.66
CA GLY A 25 -16.00 4.71 -22.35
C GLY A 25 -17.02 3.58 -22.40
N ARG A 26 -17.81 3.42 -21.33
CA ARG A 26 -18.91 2.45 -21.31
C ARG A 26 -20.07 2.86 -22.21
N LEU A 27 -20.41 4.14 -22.27
CA LEU A 27 -21.45 4.67 -23.15
C LEU A 27 -21.07 4.55 -24.63
N GLU A 28 -19.82 4.81 -24.99
CA GLU A 28 -19.27 4.60 -26.33
C GLU A 28 -19.33 3.12 -26.73
N HIS A 29 -18.90 2.23 -25.83
CA HIS A 29 -18.99 0.78 -26.05
C HIS A 29 -20.44 0.33 -26.31
N ILE A 30 -21.41 0.85 -25.55
CA ILE A 30 -22.82 0.54 -25.73
C ILE A 30 -23.36 1.11 -27.06
N SER A 31 -22.99 2.35 -27.40
CA SER A 31 -23.33 2.99 -28.68
C SER A 31 -22.84 2.16 -29.87
N ASP A 32 -21.60 1.68 -29.80
CA ASP A 32 -20.99 0.82 -30.81
C ASP A 32 -21.69 -0.54 -30.95
N PHE A 33 -22.10 -1.14 -29.83
CA PHE A 33 -22.86 -2.40 -29.83
C PHE A 33 -24.24 -2.25 -30.46
N LEU A 34 -24.93 -1.15 -30.16
CA LEU A 34 -26.23 -0.82 -30.75
C LEU A 34 -26.09 -0.50 -32.26
N LYS A 35 -25.07 0.26 -32.69
CA LYS A 35 -24.77 0.52 -34.10
C LYS A 35 -24.47 -0.77 -34.88
N LYS A 36 -23.81 -1.73 -34.24
CA LYS A 36 -23.49 -3.06 -34.82
C LYS A 36 -24.67 -4.04 -34.75
N ASN A 37 -25.85 -3.61 -34.29
CA ASN A 37 -27.06 -4.44 -34.10
C ASN A 37 -26.80 -5.70 -33.26
N LYS A 38 -25.89 -5.64 -32.28
CA LYS A 38 -25.60 -6.76 -31.37
C LYS A 38 -26.47 -6.66 -30.11
N PRO A 39 -26.86 -7.79 -29.50
CA PRO A 39 -27.56 -7.77 -28.23
C PRO A 39 -26.65 -7.18 -27.15
N LEU A 40 -27.23 -6.32 -26.31
CA LEU A 40 -26.50 -5.67 -25.23
C LEU A 40 -26.41 -6.59 -24.01
N TYR A 41 -25.27 -6.59 -23.31
CA TYR A 41 -25.13 -7.37 -22.07
C TYR A 41 -26.10 -6.88 -20.99
N ASN A 42 -26.57 -7.77 -20.12
CA ASN A 42 -27.55 -7.46 -19.07
C ASN A 42 -27.08 -6.31 -18.14
N THR A 43 -25.78 -6.25 -17.86
CA THR A 43 -25.15 -5.19 -17.05
C THR A 43 -25.24 -3.83 -17.72
N ASP A 44 -24.98 -3.78 -19.03
CA ASP A 44 -25.00 -2.58 -19.86
C ASP A 44 -26.42 -2.12 -20.14
N LYS A 45 -27.34 -3.06 -20.35
CA LYS A 45 -28.78 -2.79 -20.45
C LYS A 45 -29.32 -2.15 -19.18
N LYS A 46 -29.04 -2.74 -18.00
CA LYS A 46 -29.49 -2.19 -16.71
C LYS A 46 -28.88 -0.82 -16.41
N TYR A 47 -27.63 -0.62 -16.80
CA TYR A 47 -26.95 0.67 -16.69
C TYR A 47 -27.64 1.74 -17.55
N LEU A 48 -27.93 1.41 -18.81
CA LEU A 48 -28.59 2.34 -19.73
C LEU A 48 -30.04 2.66 -19.32
N GLU A 49 -30.80 1.64 -18.90
CA GLU A 49 -32.19 1.81 -18.44
C GLU A 49 -32.26 2.68 -17.18
N LYS A 50 -31.28 2.56 -16.27
CA LYS A 50 -31.17 3.43 -15.09
C LYS A 50 -30.79 4.87 -15.44
N LYS A 51 -30.00 5.08 -16.50
CA LYS A 51 -29.56 6.42 -16.91
C LYS A 51 -30.57 7.16 -17.76
N ILE A 52 -31.31 6.45 -18.60
CA ILE A 52 -32.33 7.01 -19.50
C ILE A 52 -33.74 6.96 -18.87
N ASN A 53 -33.87 6.39 -17.66
CA ASN A 53 -35.14 6.18 -16.94
C ASN A 53 -36.25 5.55 -17.81
N SER A 54 -35.86 4.74 -18.78
CA SER A 54 -36.75 4.18 -19.81
C SER A 54 -36.37 2.74 -20.11
N LYS A 55 -37.36 1.90 -20.44
CA LYS A 55 -37.17 0.45 -20.69
C LYS A 55 -36.90 0.20 -22.17
N ILE A 56 -35.83 -0.53 -22.48
CA ILE A 56 -35.36 -0.69 -23.87
C ILE A 56 -35.71 -2.08 -24.39
N ILE A 57 -36.46 -2.13 -25.48
CA ILE A 57 -36.77 -3.37 -26.22
C ILE A 57 -35.93 -3.39 -27.49
N ILE A 58 -34.85 -4.17 -27.47
CA ILE A 58 -34.05 -4.44 -28.66
C ILE A 58 -34.79 -5.54 -29.43
N VAL A 59 -35.43 -5.17 -30.54
CA VAL A 59 -36.13 -6.13 -31.41
C VAL A 59 -35.07 -6.92 -32.18
N GLU A 60 -34.84 -8.17 -31.76
CA GLU A 60 -33.99 -9.09 -32.51
C GLU A 60 -34.66 -9.43 -33.86
N LYS A 61 -34.02 -9.08 -34.97
CA LYS A 61 -34.42 -9.62 -36.28
C LYS A 61 -34.14 -11.12 -36.29
N LYS A 62 -35.20 -11.93 -36.37
CA LYS A 62 -35.13 -13.37 -36.68
C LYS A 62 -34.18 -13.58 -37.87
N LYS A 63 -33.15 -14.42 -37.70
CA LYS A 63 -32.29 -14.90 -38.78
C LYS A 63 -33.16 -15.45 -39.90
N ILE A 64 -33.18 -14.77 -41.04
CA ILE A 64 -33.73 -15.32 -42.28
C ILE A 64 -32.74 -16.38 -42.75
N ILE A 65 -33.10 -17.64 -42.55
CA ILE A 65 -32.42 -18.78 -43.17
C ILE A 65 -32.70 -18.67 -44.67
N LYS A 66 -31.68 -18.35 -45.48
CA LYS A 66 -31.76 -18.49 -46.93
C LYS A 66 -32.00 -19.97 -47.24
N LYS A 67 -33.01 -20.31 -48.04
CA LYS A 67 -33.14 -21.66 -48.61
C LYS A 67 -31.90 -21.92 -49.45
N GLU A 68 -31.07 -22.87 -49.01
CA GLU A 68 -29.90 -23.35 -49.75
C GLU A 68 -30.33 -23.94 -51.09
N SER A 69 -29.55 -23.70 -52.15
CA SER A 69 -29.86 -24.28 -53.46
C SER A 69 -29.61 -25.79 -53.45
N GLU A 70 -30.36 -26.55 -54.25
CA GLU A 70 -30.23 -28.03 -54.34
C GLU A 70 -28.78 -28.47 -54.64
N SER A 71 -28.02 -27.65 -55.38
CA SER A 71 -26.61 -27.89 -55.68
C SER A 71 -25.69 -27.71 -54.46
N GLU A 72 -25.99 -26.74 -53.59
CA GLU A 72 -25.22 -26.49 -52.36
C GLU A 72 -25.48 -27.59 -51.32
N GLN A 73 -26.69 -28.15 -51.30
CA GLN A 73 -27.03 -29.28 -50.44
C GLN A 73 -26.24 -30.54 -50.82
N ILE A 74 -26.08 -30.81 -52.12
CA ILE A 74 -25.30 -31.96 -52.61
C ILE A 74 -23.79 -31.77 -52.36
N GLU A 75 -23.26 -30.56 -52.50
CA GLU A 75 -21.86 -30.25 -52.21
C GLU A 75 -21.52 -30.50 -50.74
N LYS A 76 -22.41 -30.11 -49.82
CA LYS A 76 -22.27 -30.43 -48.39
C LYS A 76 -22.35 -31.92 -48.08
N LEU A 77 -23.11 -32.71 -48.87
CA LEU A 77 -23.15 -34.17 -48.70
C LEU A 77 -21.82 -34.82 -49.10
N ILE A 78 -21.18 -34.32 -50.15
CA ILE A 78 -19.83 -34.73 -50.56
C ILE A 78 -18.81 -34.36 -49.47
N GLU A 79 -18.82 -33.11 -49.02
CA GLU A 79 -17.90 -32.63 -47.96
C GLU A 79 -18.08 -33.36 -46.62
N SER A 80 -19.32 -33.76 -46.30
CA SER A 80 -19.63 -34.50 -45.07
C SER A 80 -19.47 -36.02 -45.19
N GLY A 81 -19.09 -36.54 -46.36
CA GLY A 81 -18.87 -37.97 -46.60
C GLY A 81 -20.12 -38.83 -46.45
N LYS A 82 -21.32 -38.25 -46.61
CA LYS A 82 -22.59 -38.97 -46.45
C LYS A 82 -23.16 -39.38 -47.80
N GLY A 83 -23.04 -40.66 -48.13
CA GLY A 83 -23.48 -41.26 -49.39
C GLY A 83 -22.31 -41.74 -50.24
N ASP A 84 -22.61 -42.28 -51.43
CA ASP A 84 -21.62 -42.65 -52.44
C ASP A 84 -21.02 -41.40 -53.10
N PRO A 85 -19.72 -41.10 -52.88
CA PRO A 85 -19.07 -39.89 -53.39
C PRO A 85 -19.08 -39.81 -54.92
N GLY A 86 -18.82 -40.93 -55.61
CA GLY A 86 -18.77 -40.96 -57.07
C GLY A 86 -20.14 -40.68 -57.70
N ARG A 87 -21.19 -41.19 -57.06
CA ARG A 87 -22.57 -40.93 -57.49
C ARG A 87 -23.01 -39.49 -57.22
N LEU A 88 -22.67 -38.92 -56.07
CA LEU A 88 -22.98 -37.53 -55.74
C LEU A 88 -22.22 -36.53 -56.64
N GLU A 89 -20.95 -36.80 -56.95
CA GLU A 89 -20.16 -36.00 -57.91
C GLU A 89 -20.75 -36.04 -59.32
N HIS A 90 -21.23 -37.21 -59.77
CA HIS A 90 -21.93 -37.35 -61.04
C HIS A 90 -23.17 -36.46 -61.09
N ILE A 91 -24.00 -36.50 -60.04
CA ILE A 91 -25.22 -35.71 -59.92
C ILE A 91 -24.88 -34.21 -59.90
N GLN A 92 -23.90 -33.78 -59.11
CA GLN A 92 -23.46 -32.39 -59.05
C GLN A 92 -22.96 -31.90 -60.41
N THR A 93 -22.23 -32.75 -61.14
CA THR A 93 -21.73 -32.45 -62.49
C THR A 93 -22.88 -32.33 -63.49
N MET A 94 -23.89 -33.20 -63.42
CA MET A 94 -25.06 -33.16 -64.30
C MET A 94 -25.94 -31.93 -64.03
N LEU A 95 -26.13 -31.55 -62.77
CA LEU A 95 -26.83 -30.32 -62.37
C LEU A 95 -26.07 -29.05 -62.83
N LYS A 96 -24.74 -29.00 -62.65
CA LYS A 96 -23.88 -27.91 -63.16
C LYS A 96 -23.96 -27.81 -64.69
N LYS A 97 -24.10 -28.94 -65.40
CA LYS A 97 -24.26 -29.01 -66.87
C LYS A 97 -25.71 -28.81 -67.35
N GLN A 98 -26.68 -28.61 -66.45
CA GLN A 98 -28.12 -28.49 -66.75
C GLN A 98 -28.67 -29.66 -67.61
N LYS A 99 -28.11 -30.87 -67.42
CA LYS A 99 -28.56 -32.08 -68.12
C LYS A 99 -29.59 -32.83 -67.27
N LYS A 100 -30.46 -33.60 -67.93
CA LYS A 100 -31.46 -34.42 -67.24
C LYS A 100 -30.79 -35.49 -66.40
N LEU A 101 -31.20 -35.60 -65.14
CA LEU A 101 -30.72 -36.62 -64.22
C LEU A 101 -31.41 -37.97 -64.48
N TYR A 102 -30.68 -39.07 -64.34
CA TYR A 102 -31.25 -40.42 -64.45
C TYR A 102 -32.26 -40.67 -63.32
N GLU A 103 -33.30 -41.47 -63.60
CA GLU A 103 -34.36 -41.78 -62.64
C GLU A 103 -33.80 -42.46 -61.38
N SER A 104 -32.78 -43.30 -61.57
CA SER A 104 -32.06 -43.97 -60.50
C SER A 104 -31.39 -42.98 -59.54
N ASP A 105 -30.85 -41.87 -60.05
CA ASP A 105 -30.18 -40.83 -59.27
C ASP A 105 -31.19 -39.90 -58.56
N LYS A 106 -32.35 -39.66 -59.18
CA LYS A 106 -33.47 -38.96 -58.52
C LYS A 106 -34.00 -39.77 -57.32
N GLN A 107 -34.22 -41.06 -57.51
CA GLN A 107 -34.64 -41.97 -56.43
C GLN A 107 -33.60 -42.07 -55.32
N TYR A 108 -32.31 -42.07 -55.66
CA TYR A 108 -31.23 -42.10 -54.68
C TYR A 108 -31.24 -40.86 -53.76
N LEU A 109 -31.43 -39.67 -54.33
CA LEU A 109 -31.55 -38.43 -53.56
C LEU A 109 -32.84 -38.34 -52.73
N GLU A 110 -33.96 -38.83 -53.28
CA GLU A 110 -35.25 -38.80 -52.59
C GLU A 110 -35.29 -39.81 -51.43
N ASN A 111 -34.78 -41.04 -51.63
CA ASN A 111 -34.82 -42.09 -50.61
C ASN A 111 -33.81 -41.87 -49.48
N ASN A 112 -32.58 -41.47 -49.82
CA ASN A 112 -31.51 -41.37 -48.81
C ASN A 112 -31.42 -39.99 -48.16
N PHE A 113 -31.79 -38.93 -48.89
CA PHE A 113 -31.59 -37.54 -48.43
C PHE A 113 -32.87 -36.69 -48.47
N LYS A 114 -34.00 -37.24 -48.95
CA LYS A 114 -35.29 -36.53 -49.09
C LYS A 114 -35.21 -35.25 -49.95
N ILE A 115 -34.28 -35.20 -50.89
CA ILE A 115 -34.12 -34.07 -51.83
C ILE A 115 -34.90 -34.39 -53.12
N LYS A 116 -35.86 -33.54 -53.48
CA LYS A 116 -36.72 -33.72 -54.66
C LYS A 116 -36.39 -32.71 -55.75
N ILE A 117 -35.77 -33.16 -56.84
CA ILE A 117 -35.37 -32.31 -57.97
C ILE A 117 -36.51 -32.19 -58.98
N ILE A 118 -36.95 -30.96 -59.26
CA ILE A 118 -38.03 -30.67 -60.24
C ILE A 118 -37.43 -30.08 -61.53
N GLU A 119 -37.36 -30.87 -62.60
CA GLU A 119 -36.86 -30.42 -63.91
C GLU A 119 -37.98 -29.79 -64.77
N LYS A 120 -37.80 -28.56 -65.25
CA LYS A 120 -38.69 -27.92 -66.24
C LYS A 120 -38.31 -28.33 -67.67
N GLN A 121 -39.24 -28.91 -68.44
CA GLN A 121 -38.99 -29.33 -69.82
C GLN A 121 -39.12 -28.18 -70.83
N LYS A 122 -38.16 -28.03 -71.75
CA LYS A 122 -38.31 -27.29 -73.02
C LYS A 122 -38.43 -28.32 -74.17
N GLY A 123 -39.45 -28.15 -75.00
CA GLY A 123 -39.90 -29.10 -76.02
C GLY A 123 -38.97 -29.28 -77.23
N LYS A 124 -39.06 -30.46 -77.85
CA LYS A 124 -38.41 -30.83 -79.13
C LYS A 124 -39.31 -30.42 -80.30
N VAL A 125 -38.75 -29.77 -81.32
CA VAL A 125 -39.41 -29.53 -82.62
C VAL A 125 -39.16 -30.73 -83.55
N LYS A 126 -40.23 -31.27 -84.16
CA LYS A 126 -40.17 -32.24 -85.26
C LYS A 126 -40.06 -31.48 -86.59
N ILE A 127 -39.21 -31.96 -87.51
CA ILE A 127 -39.13 -31.49 -88.90
C ILE A 127 -39.72 -32.61 -89.77
N GLU A 128 -40.79 -32.31 -90.52
CA GLU A 128 -41.30 -33.15 -91.61
C GLU A 128 -40.70 -32.68 -92.93
N LYS A 129 -40.15 -33.61 -93.72
CA LYS A 129 -39.74 -33.40 -95.12
C LYS A 129 -40.94 -33.71 -96.01
N ILE A 130 -41.23 -32.83 -96.97
CA ILE A 130 -42.15 -33.09 -98.09
C ILE A 130 -41.32 -33.12 -99.38
N GLU A 131 -41.27 -34.27 -100.05
CA GLU A 131 -40.84 -34.42 -101.44
C GLU A 131 -42.09 -34.55 -102.32
N ASN A 132 -42.12 -33.89 -103.48
CA ASN A 132 -42.94 -34.34 -104.61
C ASN A 132 -42.29 -33.94 -105.94
N LYS A 133 -41.99 -34.96 -106.76
CA LYS A 133 -41.57 -34.91 -108.18
C LYS A 133 -42.80 -34.95 -109.08
N VAL A 134 -42.80 -34.24 -110.21
CA VAL A 134 -43.52 -34.67 -111.43
C VAL A 134 -42.71 -34.26 -112.67
N GLN A 135 -42.34 -35.25 -113.48
CA GLN A 135 -41.90 -35.14 -114.88
C GLN A 135 -43.11 -35.39 -115.80
N GLY A 136 -43.20 -34.70 -116.93
CA GLY A 136 -44.20 -34.93 -117.99
C GLY A 136 -43.61 -34.68 -119.38
N ALA A 137 -43.89 -35.60 -120.32
CA ALA A 137 -43.12 -35.93 -121.53
C ALA A 137 -43.52 -35.17 -122.83
N MET A 138 -42.63 -35.18 -123.83
CA MET A 138 -42.82 -34.69 -125.22
C MET A 138 -43.68 -35.64 -126.09
N PRO A 139 -44.49 -35.12 -127.05
CA PRO A 139 -45.18 -35.93 -128.06
C PRO A 139 -44.27 -36.37 -129.23
N LYS A 140 -44.48 -37.61 -129.68
CA LYS A 140 -43.94 -38.22 -130.91
C LYS A 140 -44.94 -38.00 -132.06
N ASP A 141 -44.41 -37.90 -133.29
CA ASP A 141 -45.10 -37.97 -134.60
C ASP A 141 -45.44 -36.65 -135.33
N TRP A 142 -44.45 -36.06 -136.02
CA TRP A 142 -44.71 -35.27 -137.23
C TRP A 142 -43.62 -35.53 -138.28
N LYS A 143 -44.01 -36.08 -139.44
CA LYS A 143 -43.14 -36.35 -140.61
C LYS A 143 -43.29 -35.21 -141.64
N PRO A 144 -42.23 -34.91 -142.43
CA PRO A 144 -42.26 -33.92 -143.49
C PRO A 144 -42.69 -34.55 -144.82
N ASP A 145 -43.50 -33.84 -145.61
CA ASP A 145 -43.73 -34.16 -147.02
C ASP A 145 -43.01 -33.17 -147.92
N ASN A 146 -42.48 -33.72 -149.02
CA ASN A 146 -41.45 -33.18 -149.88
C ASN A 146 -41.97 -33.14 -151.33
N ILE A 147 -41.56 -32.10 -152.07
CA ILE A 147 -41.38 -32.03 -153.54
C ILE A 147 -42.62 -31.93 -154.46
N ASN A 148 -42.71 -30.75 -155.09
CA ASN A 148 -42.90 -30.41 -156.52
C ASN A 148 -43.88 -31.20 -157.41
N LYS A 149 -44.69 -30.45 -158.19
CA LYS A 149 -44.85 -30.65 -159.64
C LYS A 149 -45.42 -29.40 -160.34
N GLU A 150 -44.88 -29.15 -161.53
CA GLU A 150 -45.08 -28.02 -162.46
C GLU A 150 -46.45 -27.99 -163.17
N LEU A 151 -46.77 -26.77 -163.65
CA LEU A 151 -47.52 -26.35 -164.84
C LEU A 151 -48.55 -27.31 -165.48
N THR A 152 -49.76 -26.79 -165.78
CA THR A 152 -50.12 -26.29 -167.13
C THR A 152 -51.58 -25.83 -167.27
N ASN A 153 -51.72 -24.73 -168.01
CA ASN A 153 -52.77 -24.35 -168.96
C ASN A 153 -54.10 -23.71 -168.51
N MET A 154 -54.21 -22.46 -168.99
CA MET A 154 -55.32 -21.54 -169.07
C MET A 154 -56.44 -22.08 -169.98
N GLN A 155 -57.69 -21.86 -169.60
CA GLN A 155 -58.76 -21.30 -170.45
C GLN A 155 -60.03 -21.22 -169.58
N ASP A 156 -60.45 -20.02 -169.18
CA ASP A 156 -61.86 -19.56 -169.15
C ASP A 156 -61.99 -18.25 -168.36
N ASP A 157 -61.36 -17.20 -168.92
CA ASP A 157 -61.54 -15.81 -168.55
C ASP A 157 -62.91 -15.30 -169.05
N ALA A 158 -64.01 -15.74 -168.41
CA ALA A 158 -65.34 -15.14 -168.57
C ALA A 158 -66.28 -15.37 -167.36
N LYS A 159 -65.74 -15.68 -166.18
CA LYS A 159 -66.43 -15.55 -164.86
C LYS A 159 -65.63 -14.80 -163.80
N ILE A 160 -64.51 -14.20 -164.22
CA ILE A 160 -63.52 -13.54 -163.36
C ILE A 160 -64.09 -12.26 -162.68
N VAL A 161 -64.97 -11.51 -163.35
CA VAL A 161 -65.56 -10.26 -162.80
C VAL A 161 -66.61 -10.47 -161.68
N LYS A 162 -67.20 -11.67 -161.53
CA LYS A 162 -68.12 -11.99 -160.40
C LYS A 162 -67.46 -12.84 -159.30
N THR A 163 -66.33 -13.50 -159.59
CA THR A 163 -65.53 -14.22 -158.59
C THR A 163 -64.50 -13.34 -157.89
N GLU A 164 -63.99 -12.26 -158.49
CA GLU A 164 -63.19 -11.28 -157.75
C GLU A 164 -64.01 -10.49 -156.73
N THR A 165 -65.30 -10.19 -157.00
CA THR A 165 -66.16 -9.47 -156.05
C THR A 165 -66.64 -10.35 -154.89
N THR A 166 -66.70 -11.68 -155.06
CA THR A 166 -66.93 -12.64 -153.96
C THR A 166 -65.65 -12.97 -153.21
N LYS A 167 -64.50 -13.14 -153.89
CA LYS A 167 -63.17 -13.24 -153.23
C LYS A 167 -62.76 -11.96 -152.51
N GLN A 168 -63.14 -10.77 -152.97
CA GLN A 168 -62.92 -9.51 -152.22
C GLN A 168 -63.79 -9.43 -150.96
N LYS A 169 -64.99 -10.01 -150.95
CA LYS A 169 -65.84 -10.11 -149.74
C LYS A 169 -65.33 -11.17 -148.76
N GLU A 170 -64.85 -12.32 -149.25
CA GLU A 170 -64.21 -13.35 -148.42
C GLU A 170 -62.86 -12.88 -147.85
N ASN A 171 -62.01 -12.24 -148.66
CA ASN A 171 -60.77 -11.60 -148.19
C ASN A 171 -61.03 -10.45 -147.22
N SER A 172 -62.15 -9.70 -147.38
CA SER A 172 -62.60 -8.69 -146.42
C SER A 172 -62.98 -9.34 -145.08
N GLY A 173 -63.72 -10.45 -145.11
CA GLY A 173 -64.09 -11.22 -143.91
C GLY A 173 -62.89 -11.84 -143.19
N GLU A 174 -61.94 -12.43 -143.92
CA GLU A 174 -60.67 -12.94 -143.38
C GLU A 174 -59.79 -11.82 -142.83
N MET A 175 -59.72 -10.66 -143.51
CA MET A 175 -59.00 -9.49 -143.00
C MET A 175 -59.63 -8.95 -141.73
N GLU A 176 -60.95 -9.02 -141.60
CA GLU A 176 -61.66 -8.61 -140.39
C GLU A 176 -61.46 -9.61 -139.24
N GLN A 177 -61.41 -10.92 -139.52
CA GLN A 177 -60.99 -11.94 -138.55
C GLN A 177 -59.53 -11.76 -138.11
N LYS A 178 -58.61 -11.52 -139.05
CA LYS A 178 -57.20 -11.23 -138.74
C LYS A 178 -57.03 -9.93 -137.94
N LYS A 179 -57.83 -8.89 -138.23
CA LYS A 179 -57.87 -7.66 -137.41
C LYS A 179 -58.38 -7.92 -136.00
N LYS A 180 -59.40 -8.78 -135.83
CA LYS A 180 -59.88 -9.21 -134.52
C LYS A 180 -58.80 -9.98 -133.75
N GLN A 181 -58.15 -10.96 -134.37
CA GLN A 181 -57.03 -11.70 -133.78
C GLN A 181 -55.85 -10.79 -133.41
N LEU A 182 -55.51 -9.83 -134.26
CA LEU A 182 -54.46 -8.86 -133.97
C LEU A 182 -54.83 -7.96 -132.78
N ASN A 183 -56.08 -7.51 -132.70
CA ASN A 183 -56.55 -6.70 -131.57
C ASN A 183 -56.55 -7.51 -130.26
N GLU A 184 -56.94 -8.78 -130.29
CA GLU A 184 -56.83 -9.70 -129.16
C GLU A 184 -55.37 -9.83 -128.70
N LEU A 185 -54.43 -10.06 -129.63
CA LEU A 185 -52.99 -10.11 -129.33
C LEU A 185 -52.45 -8.78 -128.77
N ILE A 186 -52.94 -7.64 -129.24
CA ILE A 186 -52.57 -6.32 -128.71
C ILE A 186 -53.04 -6.17 -127.26
N GLU A 187 -54.28 -6.56 -126.95
CA GLU A 187 -54.81 -6.51 -125.59
C GLU A 187 -54.11 -7.52 -124.66
N GLU A 188 -53.77 -8.71 -125.14
CA GLU A 188 -52.95 -9.68 -124.39
C GLU A 188 -51.56 -9.14 -124.08
N ARG A 189 -50.88 -8.51 -125.05
CA ARG A 189 -49.58 -7.85 -124.80
C ARG A 189 -49.70 -6.75 -123.76
N LYS A 190 -50.69 -5.86 -123.89
CA LYS A 190 -50.94 -4.81 -122.89
C LYS A 190 -51.18 -5.39 -121.50
N ASN A 191 -51.93 -6.48 -121.38
CA ASN A 191 -52.17 -7.15 -120.11
C ASN A 191 -50.91 -7.83 -119.55
N ASN A 192 -50.07 -8.43 -120.39
CA ASN A 192 -48.79 -8.99 -119.97
C ASN A 192 -47.78 -7.90 -119.56
N ASP A 193 -47.74 -6.78 -120.28
CA ASP A 193 -46.88 -5.63 -119.93
C ASP A 193 -47.29 -5.04 -118.57
N ARG A 194 -48.60 -4.95 -118.29
CA ARG A 194 -49.12 -4.57 -116.97
C ARG A 194 -48.65 -5.54 -115.87
N LYS A 195 -48.81 -6.86 -116.09
CA LYS A 195 -48.33 -7.88 -115.14
C LYS A 195 -46.82 -7.79 -114.91
N LEU A 196 -46.03 -7.55 -115.96
CA LEU A 196 -44.59 -7.36 -115.84
C LEU A 196 -44.25 -6.11 -115.03
N ASN A 197 -44.98 -5.01 -115.23
CA ASN A 197 -44.79 -3.80 -114.45
C ASN A 197 -45.13 -4.01 -112.97
N ASP A 198 -46.27 -4.64 -112.68
CA ASP A 198 -46.68 -4.96 -111.30
C ASP A 198 -45.65 -5.86 -110.60
N GLN A 199 -45.11 -6.86 -111.30
CA GLN A 199 -44.04 -7.72 -110.80
C GLN A 199 -42.75 -6.94 -110.54
N ARG A 200 -42.37 -6.02 -111.42
CA ARG A 200 -41.21 -5.14 -111.21
C ARG A 200 -41.40 -4.25 -109.98
N GLU A 201 -42.57 -3.67 -109.79
CA GLU A 201 -42.87 -2.84 -108.62
C GLU A 201 -42.86 -3.64 -107.31
N ILE A 202 -43.30 -4.91 -107.33
CA ILE A 202 -43.18 -5.81 -106.18
C ILE A 202 -41.70 -6.08 -105.88
N LEU A 203 -40.92 -6.47 -106.89
CA LEU A 203 -39.49 -6.77 -106.73
C LEU A 203 -38.70 -5.54 -106.28
N GLU A 204 -39.00 -4.34 -106.79
CA GLU A 204 -38.35 -3.10 -106.37
C GLU A 204 -38.64 -2.77 -104.90
N ARG A 205 -39.88 -3.00 -104.44
CA ARG A 205 -40.23 -2.85 -103.02
C ARG A 205 -39.50 -3.86 -102.14
N GLU A 206 -39.43 -5.13 -102.57
CA GLU A 206 -38.69 -6.18 -101.86
C GLU A 206 -37.19 -5.85 -101.78
N ILE A 207 -36.56 -5.47 -102.90
CA ILE A 207 -35.16 -5.04 -102.94
C ILE A 207 -34.92 -3.84 -102.02
N ASN A 208 -35.83 -2.85 -102.01
CA ASN A 208 -35.67 -1.68 -101.15
C ASN A 208 -35.76 -2.07 -99.66
N ASN A 209 -36.68 -2.96 -99.29
CA ASN A 209 -36.79 -3.48 -97.93
C ASN A 209 -35.53 -4.25 -97.53
N GLU A 210 -34.98 -5.10 -98.41
CA GLU A 210 -33.72 -5.80 -98.17
C GLU A 210 -32.55 -4.83 -97.99
N ARG A 211 -32.47 -3.77 -98.79
CA ARG A 211 -31.45 -2.72 -98.63
C ARG A 211 -31.53 -2.05 -97.26
N ILE A 212 -32.73 -1.74 -96.77
CA ILE A 212 -32.94 -1.18 -95.43
C ILE A 212 -32.48 -2.17 -94.36
N LEU A 213 -32.81 -3.46 -94.50
CA LEU A 213 -32.36 -4.50 -93.58
C LEU A 213 -30.84 -4.64 -93.54
N ILE A 214 -30.18 -4.68 -94.71
CA ILE A 214 -28.72 -4.73 -94.82
C ILE A 214 -28.09 -3.50 -94.17
N GLN A 215 -28.63 -2.30 -94.44
CA GLN A 215 -28.12 -1.07 -93.83
C GLN A 215 -28.21 -1.11 -92.29
N ASN A 216 -29.33 -1.61 -91.75
CA ASN A 216 -29.50 -1.77 -90.31
C ASN A 216 -28.53 -2.82 -89.72
N GLN A 217 -28.30 -3.94 -90.42
CA GLN A 217 -27.33 -4.96 -90.03
C GLN A 217 -25.89 -4.42 -90.05
N THR A 218 -25.53 -3.60 -91.04
CA THR A 218 -24.20 -2.96 -91.11
C THR A 218 -23.99 -2.01 -89.95
N LYS A 219 -24.97 -1.14 -89.66
CA LYS A 219 -24.91 -0.24 -88.48
C LYS A 219 -24.75 -1.03 -87.18
N LEU A 220 -25.51 -2.12 -87.01
CA LEU A 220 -25.37 -2.98 -85.83
C LEU A 220 -23.96 -3.60 -85.76
N THR A 221 -23.43 -4.09 -86.87
CA THR A 221 -22.09 -4.70 -86.93
C THR A 221 -20.99 -3.69 -86.59
N GLU A 222 -21.09 -2.45 -87.07
CA GLU A 222 -20.18 -1.37 -86.71
C GLU A 222 -20.20 -1.09 -85.21
N THR A 223 -21.39 -0.98 -84.59
CA THR A 223 -21.52 -0.77 -83.14
C THR A 223 -20.93 -1.92 -82.34
N VAL A 224 -21.18 -3.17 -82.74
CA VAL A 224 -20.60 -4.37 -82.11
C VAL A 224 -19.07 -4.36 -82.22
N ASN A 225 -18.52 -3.93 -83.35
CA ASN A 225 -17.08 -3.82 -83.52
C ASN A 225 -16.46 -2.72 -82.65
N LEU A 226 -17.15 -1.59 -82.45
CA LEU A 226 -16.71 -0.55 -81.50
C LEU A 226 -16.72 -1.06 -80.06
N GLN A 227 -17.81 -1.71 -79.64
CA GLN A 227 -17.91 -2.33 -78.31
C GLN A 227 -16.82 -3.38 -78.08
N ARG A 228 -16.50 -4.21 -79.10
CA ARG A 228 -15.39 -5.17 -79.02
C ARG A 228 -14.04 -4.49 -78.78
N LYS A 229 -13.77 -3.36 -79.44
CA LYS A 229 -12.54 -2.59 -79.22
C LYS A 229 -12.47 -2.01 -77.81
N GLU A 230 -13.58 -1.49 -77.28
CA GLU A 230 -13.67 -0.97 -75.92
C GLU A 230 -13.49 -2.07 -74.87
N LEU A 231 -14.15 -3.22 -75.04
CA LEU A 231 -13.98 -4.38 -74.17
C LEU A 231 -12.52 -4.85 -74.12
N LEU A 232 -11.80 -4.79 -75.24
CA LEU A 232 -10.39 -5.14 -75.29
C LEU A 232 -9.52 -4.14 -74.51
N LYS A 233 -9.83 -2.83 -74.58
CA LYS A 233 -9.17 -1.81 -73.75
C LYS A 233 -9.42 -2.04 -72.26
N VAL A 234 -10.68 -2.24 -71.87
CA VAL A 234 -11.08 -2.52 -70.47
C VAL A 234 -10.39 -3.79 -69.95
N LYS A 235 -10.31 -4.85 -70.76
CA LYS A 235 -9.61 -6.09 -70.39
C LYS A 235 -8.11 -5.85 -70.13
N ASN A 236 -7.47 -5.04 -70.96
CA ASN A 236 -6.05 -4.70 -70.79
C ASN A 236 -5.82 -3.84 -69.54
N GLU A 237 -6.68 -2.87 -69.26
CA GLU A 237 -6.63 -2.06 -68.05
C GLU A 237 -6.87 -2.90 -66.79
N HIS A 238 -7.88 -3.77 -66.81
CA HIS A 238 -8.15 -4.71 -65.72
C HIS A 238 -6.92 -5.60 -65.43
N SER A 239 -6.24 -6.10 -66.46
CA SER A 239 -5.00 -6.87 -66.30
C SER A 239 -3.87 -6.06 -65.66
N LYS A 240 -3.71 -4.79 -66.03
CA LYS A 240 -2.73 -3.89 -65.39
C LYS A 240 -3.07 -3.64 -63.92
N ILE A 241 -4.34 -3.40 -63.61
CA ILE A 241 -4.82 -3.20 -62.23
C ILE A 241 -4.57 -4.45 -61.40
N LEU A 242 -4.90 -5.64 -61.93
CA LEU A 242 -4.69 -6.90 -61.23
C LEU A 242 -3.22 -7.12 -60.86
N LYS A 243 -2.30 -6.88 -61.80
CA LYS A 243 -0.85 -6.96 -61.55
C LYS A 243 -0.39 -5.98 -60.46
N LYS A 244 -0.95 -4.77 -60.43
CA LYS A 244 -0.64 -3.77 -59.40
C LYS A 244 -1.14 -4.22 -58.03
N ILE A 245 -2.37 -4.72 -57.95
CA ILE A 245 -2.95 -5.29 -56.73
C ILE A 245 -2.08 -6.44 -56.21
N ASP A 246 -1.64 -7.36 -57.08
CA ASP A 246 -0.79 -8.48 -56.68
C ASP A 246 0.57 -8.01 -56.14
N PHE A 247 1.17 -6.99 -56.75
CA PHE A 247 2.43 -6.41 -56.27
C PHE A 247 2.28 -5.74 -54.90
N GLU A 248 1.23 -4.93 -54.71
CA GLU A 248 0.94 -4.27 -53.43
C GLU A 248 0.63 -5.29 -52.34
N LYS A 249 -0.16 -6.32 -52.64
CA LYS A 249 -0.46 -7.42 -51.72
C LYS A 249 0.80 -8.15 -51.26
N ASN A 250 1.74 -8.40 -52.16
CA ASN A 250 3.02 -9.04 -51.82
C ASN A 250 3.89 -8.13 -50.94
N THR A 251 3.92 -6.83 -51.23
CA THR A 251 4.65 -5.84 -50.40
C THR A 251 4.08 -5.77 -48.99
N ILE A 252 2.75 -5.62 -48.86
CA ILE A 252 2.04 -5.60 -47.58
C ILE A 252 2.26 -6.90 -46.81
N SER A 253 2.25 -8.05 -47.49
CA SER A 253 2.47 -9.36 -46.83
C SER A 253 3.88 -9.47 -46.24
N LYS A 254 4.91 -9.00 -46.96
CA LYS A 254 6.29 -8.97 -46.45
C LYS A 254 6.45 -8.00 -45.28
N GLU A 255 5.86 -6.82 -45.38
CA GLU A 255 5.89 -5.83 -44.30
C GLU A 255 5.20 -6.33 -43.03
N LEU A 256 4.04 -6.98 -43.17
CA LEU A 256 3.32 -7.61 -42.07
C LEU A 256 4.13 -8.75 -41.43
N GLU A 257 4.91 -9.51 -42.20
CA GLU A 257 5.80 -10.53 -41.67
C GLU A 257 6.95 -9.92 -40.85
N ILE A 258 7.53 -8.81 -41.32
CA ILE A 258 8.58 -8.07 -40.59
C ILE A 258 8.02 -7.51 -39.28
N GLN A 259 6.85 -6.86 -39.31
CA GLN A 259 6.20 -6.33 -38.11
C GLN A 259 5.90 -7.43 -37.09
N LYS A 260 5.44 -8.61 -37.54
CA LYS A 260 5.24 -9.77 -36.65
C LYS A 260 6.54 -10.22 -35.99
N LYS A 261 7.64 -10.29 -36.75
CA LYS A 261 8.96 -10.67 -36.20
C LYS A 261 9.44 -9.65 -35.16
N GLN A 262 9.30 -8.36 -35.45
CA GLN A 262 9.65 -7.28 -34.51
C GLN A 262 8.80 -7.35 -33.23
N LEU A 263 7.50 -7.61 -33.35
CA LEU A 263 6.60 -7.75 -32.20
C LEU A 263 6.97 -8.94 -31.31
N VAL A 264 7.30 -10.09 -31.91
CA VAL A 264 7.78 -11.27 -31.16
C VAL A 264 9.11 -10.96 -30.46
N GLN A 265 10.03 -10.27 -31.13
CA GLN A 265 11.30 -9.88 -30.52
C GLN A 265 11.07 -8.92 -29.33
N ALA A 266 10.24 -7.89 -29.51
CA ALA A 266 9.91 -6.95 -28.44
C ALA A 266 9.26 -7.66 -27.24
N GLN A 267 8.40 -8.66 -27.49
CA GLN A 267 7.78 -9.46 -26.43
C GLN A 267 8.81 -10.30 -25.66
N VAL A 268 9.79 -10.90 -26.35
CA VAL A 268 10.88 -11.65 -25.70
C VAL A 268 11.77 -10.73 -24.87
N GLU A 269 12.11 -9.54 -25.39
CA GLU A 269 12.89 -8.54 -24.67
C GLU A 269 12.13 -8.01 -23.43
N GLN A 270 10.82 -7.78 -23.55
CA GLN A 270 9.97 -7.39 -22.43
C GLN A 270 10.02 -8.43 -21.30
N VAL A 271 9.84 -9.72 -21.61
CA VAL A 271 9.91 -10.79 -20.60
C VAL A 271 11.28 -10.83 -19.92
N LYS A 272 12.36 -10.62 -20.67
CA LYS A 272 13.72 -10.55 -20.12
C LYS A 272 13.89 -9.36 -19.17
N ILE A 273 13.41 -8.18 -19.56
CA ILE A 273 13.45 -6.97 -18.72
C ILE A 273 12.62 -7.18 -17.46
N GLU A 274 11.40 -7.71 -17.56
CA GLU A 274 10.54 -7.99 -16.41
C GLU A 274 11.20 -8.96 -15.42
N SER A 275 11.91 -9.99 -15.92
CA SER A 275 12.66 -10.92 -15.06
C SER A 275 13.80 -10.23 -14.31
N GLN A 276 14.52 -9.30 -14.96
CA GLN A 276 15.60 -8.52 -14.35
C GLN A 276 15.06 -7.54 -13.31
N VAL A 277 13.99 -6.82 -13.63
CA VAL A 277 13.31 -5.89 -12.72
C VAL A 277 12.81 -6.63 -11.48
N ASN A 278 12.23 -7.82 -11.64
CA ASN A 278 11.80 -8.63 -10.50
C ASN A 278 12.98 -9.09 -9.63
N ALA A 279 14.10 -9.48 -10.22
CA ALA A 279 15.30 -9.84 -9.49
C ALA A 279 15.90 -8.65 -8.71
N GLU A 280 15.94 -7.45 -9.30
CA GLU A 280 16.37 -6.23 -8.63
C GLU A 280 15.42 -5.82 -7.51
N LYS A 281 14.10 -5.89 -7.73
CA LYS A 281 13.10 -5.64 -6.70
C LYS A 281 13.27 -6.55 -5.50
N GLN A 282 13.58 -7.83 -5.71
CA GLN A 282 13.88 -8.77 -4.63
C GLN A 282 15.19 -8.42 -3.90
N LYS A 283 16.25 -8.01 -4.62
CA LYS A 283 17.51 -7.56 -4.00
C LYS A 283 17.30 -6.30 -3.14
N LEU A 284 16.57 -5.32 -3.65
CA LEU A 284 16.22 -4.11 -2.92
C LEU A 284 15.37 -4.41 -1.68
N ALA A 285 14.40 -5.31 -1.79
CA ALA A 285 13.60 -5.73 -0.64
C ALA A 285 14.44 -6.41 0.46
N LYS A 286 15.41 -7.27 0.07
CA LYS A 286 16.36 -7.86 1.02
C LYS A 286 17.24 -6.79 1.67
N MET A 287 17.80 -5.88 0.88
CA MET A 287 18.65 -4.80 1.39
C MET A 287 17.89 -3.88 2.36
N ALA A 288 16.64 -3.54 2.06
CA ALA A 288 15.79 -2.74 2.93
C ALA A 288 15.49 -3.46 4.25
N LYS A 289 15.26 -4.78 4.21
CA LYS A 289 15.07 -5.61 5.39
C LYS A 289 16.34 -5.65 6.25
N ASP A 290 17.50 -5.90 5.63
CA ASP A 290 18.79 -5.93 6.33
C ASP A 290 19.12 -4.57 6.98
N GLN A 291 18.83 -3.46 6.30
CA GLN A 291 19.00 -2.11 6.87
C GLN A 291 18.07 -1.89 8.06
N LYS A 292 16.80 -2.29 7.96
CA LYS A 292 15.84 -2.21 9.05
C LYS A 292 16.31 -3.02 10.27
N ASP A 293 16.77 -4.25 10.06
CA ASP A 293 17.24 -5.12 11.13
C ASP A 293 18.49 -4.53 11.82
N ARG A 294 19.45 -3.99 11.04
CA ARG A 294 20.62 -3.27 11.59
C ARG A 294 20.22 -2.05 12.42
N LEU A 295 19.25 -1.26 11.97
CA LEU A 295 18.76 -0.10 12.72
C LEU A 295 18.08 -0.51 14.03
N ILE A 296 17.32 -1.61 14.03
CA ILE A 296 16.71 -2.16 15.25
C ILE A 296 17.81 -2.58 16.25
N ASP A 297 18.86 -3.24 15.79
CA ASP A 297 19.96 -3.66 16.65
C ASP A 297 20.77 -2.46 17.20
N GLN A 298 21.00 -1.43 16.38
CA GLN A 298 21.58 -0.18 16.83
C GLN A 298 20.71 0.52 17.88
N ALA A 299 19.38 0.55 17.69
CA ALA A 299 18.45 1.12 18.66
C ALA A 299 18.50 0.38 20.00
N LYS A 300 18.50 -0.95 19.98
CA LYS A 300 18.67 -1.78 21.20
C LYS A 300 20.00 -1.53 21.89
N MET A 301 21.08 -1.35 21.14
CA MET A 301 22.39 -1.04 21.71
C MET A 301 22.42 0.35 22.34
N ALA A 302 21.83 1.35 21.69
CA ALA A 302 21.71 2.70 22.24
C ALA A 302 20.88 2.73 23.54
N GLU A 303 19.80 1.94 23.62
CA GLU A 303 19.00 1.77 24.83
C GLU A 303 19.84 1.18 25.97
N LYS A 304 20.57 0.10 25.73
CA LYS A 304 21.50 -0.49 26.71
C LYS A 304 22.59 0.48 27.17
N ILE A 305 23.12 1.31 26.26
CA ILE A 305 24.11 2.35 26.62
C ILE A 305 23.47 3.37 27.56
N LYS A 306 22.23 3.79 27.27
CA LYS A 306 21.49 4.75 28.11
C LYS A 306 21.22 4.18 29.50
N GLU A 307 20.82 2.91 29.60
CA GLU A 307 20.65 2.21 30.88
C GLU A 307 21.96 2.19 31.69
N LYS A 308 23.07 1.75 31.07
CA LYS A 308 24.39 1.75 31.71
C LYS A 308 24.86 3.14 32.12
N GLN A 309 24.57 4.18 31.34
CA GLN A 309 24.86 5.55 31.73
C GLN A 309 24.07 5.98 32.97
N ALA A 310 22.80 5.60 33.07
CA ALA A 310 21.99 5.87 34.25
C ALA A 310 22.50 5.12 35.49
N GLU A 311 22.88 3.86 35.35
CA GLU A 311 23.52 3.07 36.41
C GLU A 311 24.83 3.73 36.87
N LEU A 312 25.70 4.11 35.94
CA LEU A 312 26.97 4.77 36.25
C LEU A 312 26.78 6.14 36.93
N GLN A 313 25.71 6.87 36.62
CA GLN A 313 25.37 8.08 37.36
C GLN A 313 24.91 7.79 38.80
N LYS A 314 24.16 6.71 39.02
CA LYS A 314 23.77 6.29 40.38
C LYS A 314 25.01 5.90 41.20
N THR A 315 25.88 5.05 40.64
CA THR A 315 27.10 4.63 41.35
C THR A 315 28.04 5.79 41.66
N LYS A 316 28.13 6.80 40.78
CA LYS A 316 28.87 8.05 41.07
C LYS A 316 28.29 8.80 42.26
N LYS A 317 26.97 8.97 42.32
CA LYS A 317 26.31 9.62 43.47
C LYS A 317 26.55 8.86 44.77
N GLU A 318 26.42 7.53 44.73
CA GLU A 318 26.72 6.67 45.88
C GLU A 318 28.18 6.80 46.32
N TYR A 319 29.13 6.83 45.38
CA TYR A 319 30.53 7.05 45.68
C TYR A 319 30.78 8.42 46.33
N ASP A 320 30.19 9.49 45.80
CA ASP A 320 30.34 10.84 46.35
C ASP A 320 29.75 10.94 47.78
N GLU A 321 28.66 10.23 48.05
CA GLU A 321 28.06 10.12 49.38
C GLU A 321 28.97 9.36 50.35
N ILE A 322 29.51 8.21 49.95
CA ILE A 322 30.49 7.44 50.74
C ILE A 322 31.73 8.30 51.03
N MET A 323 32.24 9.03 50.04
CA MET A 323 33.39 9.91 50.24
C MET A 323 33.09 11.02 51.24
N SER A 324 31.88 11.60 51.20
CA SER A 324 31.43 12.61 52.17
C SER A 324 31.35 12.03 53.59
N GLN A 325 30.83 10.80 53.73
CA GLN A 325 30.80 10.09 55.02
C GLN A 325 32.21 9.81 55.53
N ILE A 326 33.12 9.29 54.69
CA ILE A 326 34.51 9.04 55.07
C ILE A 326 35.22 10.33 55.50
N THR A 327 34.95 11.47 54.85
CA THR A 327 35.53 12.75 55.28
C THR A 327 35.02 13.18 56.66
N ALA A 328 33.71 13.02 56.92
CA ALA A 328 33.14 13.31 58.23
C ALA A 328 33.72 12.40 59.32
N GLU A 329 33.80 11.09 59.07
CA GLU A 329 34.41 10.13 60.00
C GLU A 329 35.88 10.46 60.27
N LYS A 330 36.65 10.87 59.26
CA LYS A 330 38.05 11.31 59.46
C LYS A 330 38.14 12.53 60.37
N GLU A 331 37.24 13.50 60.23
CA GLU A 331 37.18 14.65 61.13
C GLU A 331 36.83 14.23 62.57
N GLU A 332 35.85 13.35 62.74
CA GLU A 332 35.50 12.77 64.05
C GLU A 332 36.69 12.01 64.67
N ILE A 333 37.43 11.23 63.88
CA ILE A 333 38.64 10.54 64.34
C ILE A 333 39.68 11.57 64.81
N ILE A 334 39.93 12.65 64.06
CA ILE A 334 40.85 13.71 64.47
C ILE A 334 40.41 14.35 65.81
N GLN A 335 39.12 14.59 66.00
CA GLN A 335 38.60 15.11 67.27
C GLN A 335 38.77 14.09 68.40
N SER A 336 38.51 12.81 68.14
CA SER A 336 38.71 11.74 69.11
C SER A 336 40.18 11.62 69.54
N GLU A 337 41.14 11.82 68.61
CA GLU A 337 42.56 11.83 68.92
C GLU A 337 42.97 13.03 69.79
N LYS A 338 42.39 14.21 69.56
CA LYS A 338 42.59 15.39 70.41
C LYS A 338 42.08 15.13 71.82
N LEU A 339 40.84 14.63 71.95
CA LEU A 339 40.25 14.26 73.24
C LEU A 339 41.11 13.22 73.97
N LYS A 340 41.63 12.21 73.26
CA LYS A 340 42.53 11.20 73.83
C LYS A 340 43.82 11.82 74.39
N LYS A 341 44.41 12.80 73.70
CA LYS A 341 45.57 13.55 74.19
C LYS A 341 45.24 14.36 75.45
N GLU A 342 44.09 15.03 75.48
CA GLU A 342 43.62 15.79 76.65
C GLU A 342 43.36 14.89 77.86
N ILE A 343 42.69 13.76 77.68
CA ILE A 343 42.49 12.75 78.74
C ILE A 343 43.83 12.32 79.33
N LYS A 344 44.83 12.04 78.48
CA LYS A 344 46.17 11.64 78.94
C LYS A 344 46.85 12.74 79.78
N ILE A 345 46.63 14.02 79.46
CA ILE A 345 47.12 15.15 80.27
C ILE A 345 46.40 15.16 81.63
N MET A 346 45.06 15.07 81.63
CA MET A 346 44.27 15.03 82.85
C MET A 346 44.63 13.85 83.76
N GLU A 347 44.86 12.65 83.20
CA GLU A 347 45.33 11.48 83.93
C GLU A 347 46.69 11.71 84.59
N ASN A 348 47.63 12.32 83.86
CA ASN A 348 48.94 12.66 84.40
C ASN A 348 48.82 13.66 85.57
N ASP A 349 47.98 14.68 85.45
CA ASP A 349 47.78 15.67 86.51
C ASP A 349 47.03 15.08 87.71
N LEU A 350 46.05 14.21 87.48
CA LEU A 350 45.40 13.45 88.54
C LEU A 350 46.41 12.57 89.26
N ASN A 351 47.29 11.87 88.54
CA ASN A 351 48.36 11.07 89.14
C ASN A 351 49.35 11.91 89.97
N LYS A 352 49.72 13.11 89.51
CA LYS A 352 50.50 14.06 90.32
C LYS A 352 49.75 14.44 91.60
N SER A 353 48.47 14.80 91.48
CA SER A 353 47.60 15.14 92.61
C SER A 353 47.46 13.99 93.61
N VAL A 354 47.30 12.75 93.14
CA VAL A 354 47.27 11.55 94.00
C VAL A 354 48.60 11.37 94.72
N LYS A 355 49.75 11.53 94.04
CA LYS A 355 51.08 11.48 94.69
C LYS A 355 51.23 12.55 95.77
N GLU A 356 50.80 13.79 95.51
CA GLU A 356 50.80 14.86 96.51
C GLU A 356 49.86 14.56 97.68
N ARG A 357 48.64 14.08 97.43
CA ARG A 357 47.71 13.63 98.48
C ARG A 357 48.30 12.50 99.32
N LEU A 358 49.03 11.56 98.73
CA LEU A 358 49.74 10.52 99.47
C LEU A 358 50.87 11.07 100.35
N LYS A 359 51.64 12.05 99.86
CA LYS A 359 52.66 12.75 100.68
C LYS A 359 52.01 13.47 101.86
N ILE A 360 50.96 14.26 101.61
CA ILE A 360 50.19 14.96 102.64
C ILE A 360 49.62 13.95 103.64
N SER A 361 49.02 12.85 103.18
CA SER A 361 48.49 11.79 104.05
C SER A 361 49.58 11.19 104.95
N LYS A 362 50.77 10.91 104.42
CA LYS A 362 51.93 10.48 105.24
C LYS A 362 52.32 11.52 106.30
N ILE A 363 52.31 12.81 105.94
CA ILE A 363 52.58 13.91 106.88
C ILE A 363 51.50 13.95 107.96
N ILE A 364 50.22 13.89 107.59
CA ILE A 364 49.08 13.86 108.51
C ILE A 364 49.19 12.66 109.47
N ILE A 365 49.57 11.46 108.99
CA ILE A 365 49.76 10.29 109.85
C ILE A 365 50.90 10.51 110.84
N LYS A 366 52.04 11.07 110.40
CA LYS A 366 53.16 11.43 111.28
C LYS A 366 52.72 12.43 112.35
N GLU A 367 52.00 13.47 111.95
CA GLU A 367 51.55 14.51 112.86
C GLU A 367 50.49 14.00 113.83
N LYS A 368 49.55 13.16 113.37
CA LYS A 368 48.58 12.46 114.22
C LYS A 368 49.28 11.61 115.29
N ASN A 369 50.37 10.92 114.93
CA ASN A 369 51.18 10.18 115.90
C ASN A 369 51.93 11.09 116.87
N ASN A 370 52.47 12.23 116.41
CA ASN A 370 53.07 13.24 117.26
C ASN A 370 52.07 13.83 118.26
N ILE A 371 50.88 14.21 117.81
CA ILE A 371 49.78 14.67 118.65
C ILE A 371 49.40 13.61 119.68
N LYS A 372 49.32 12.32 119.28
CA LYS A 372 49.04 11.22 120.22
C LYS A 372 50.13 11.07 121.28
N LYS A 373 51.41 11.27 120.93
CA LYS A 373 52.53 11.29 121.88
C LYS A 373 52.44 12.49 122.81
N LYS A 374 52.25 13.71 122.28
CA LYS A 374 52.09 14.94 123.07
C LYS A 374 50.90 14.84 124.03
N SER A 375 49.74 14.35 123.58
CA SER A 375 48.56 14.13 124.43
C SER A 375 48.83 13.12 125.56
N LYS A 376 49.63 12.06 125.31
CA LYS A 376 50.06 11.15 126.39
C LYS A 376 50.99 11.86 127.39
N GLN A 377 51.93 12.67 126.90
CA GLN A 377 52.85 13.46 127.72
C GLN A 377 52.08 14.47 128.60
N GLU A 378 51.13 15.19 127.99
CA GLU A 378 50.27 16.16 128.66
C GLU A 378 49.39 15.49 129.71
N LYS A 379 48.84 14.31 129.45
CA LYS A 379 48.14 13.51 130.48
C LYS A 379 49.04 13.14 131.67
N ILE A 380 50.33 12.88 131.44
CA ILE A 380 51.30 12.61 132.51
C ILE A 380 51.60 13.89 133.29
N GLU A 381 51.78 15.02 132.62
CA GLU A 381 51.99 16.32 133.26
C GLU A 381 50.78 16.77 134.08
N VAL A 382 49.57 16.63 133.56
CA VAL A 382 48.33 16.90 134.29
C VAL A 382 48.25 16.02 135.54
N LYS A 383 48.58 14.73 135.46
CA LYS A 383 48.66 13.85 136.65
C LYS A 383 49.73 14.31 137.66
N LYS A 384 50.89 14.79 137.19
CA LYS A 384 51.93 15.36 138.07
C LYS A 384 51.43 16.63 138.77
N GLN A 385 50.78 17.54 138.03
CA GLN A 385 50.17 18.74 138.59
C GLN A 385 49.04 18.42 139.57
N GLU A 386 48.22 17.41 139.29
CA GLU A 386 47.15 16.95 140.20
C GLU A 386 47.72 16.40 141.51
N ASN A 387 48.82 15.63 141.44
CA ASN A 387 49.53 15.15 142.62
C ASN A 387 50.17 16.29 143.43
N ALA A 388 50.77 17.27 142.75
CA ALA A 388 51.30 18.47 143.39
C ALA A 388 50.20 19.27 144.10
N LYS A 389 49.03 19.46 143.46
CA LYS A 389 47.86 20.09 144.11
C LYS A 389 47.39 19.32 145.34
N LYS A 390 47.37 17.98 145.30
CA LYS A 390 47.03 17.14 146.46
C LYS A 390 48.04 17.28 147.61
N GLN A 391 49.32 17.51 147.33
CA GLN A 391 50.33 17.82 148.35
C GLN A 391 50.11 19.19 148.97
N ILE A 392 49.89 20.23 148.16
CA ILE A 392 49.62 21.59 148.63
C ILE A 392 48.41 21.60 149.58
N ILE A 393 47.31 20.93 149.22
CA ILE A 393 46.11 20.84 150.09
C ILE A 393 46.41 20.17 151.44
N LYS A 394 47.32 19.18 151.47
CA LYS A 394 47.73 18.54 152.74
C LYS A 394 48.57 19.49 153.60
N GLU A 395 49.43 20.30 153.00
CA GLU A 395 50.23 21.31 153.69
C GLU A 395 49.36 22.45 154.23
N GLU A 396 48.39 22.93 153.45
CA GLU A 396 47.40 23.92 153.89
C GLU A 396 46.61 23.43 155.12
N LYS A 397 46.18 22.16 155.13
CA LYS A 397 45.50 21.58 156.31
C LYS A 397 46.41 21.54 157.54
N LYS A 398 47.71 21.23 157.38
CA LYS A 398 48.68 21.29 158.49
C LYS A 398 48.88 22.72 158.98
N PHE A 399 48.96 23.69 158.07
CA PHE A 399 49.10 25.09 158.39
C PHE A 399 47.89 25.63 159.17
N ALA A 400 46.66 25.31 158.74
CA ALA A 400 45.43 25.71 159.44
C ALA A 400 45.35 25.16 160.88
N ILE A 401 45.86 23.95 161.12
CA ILE A 401 45.94 23.38 162.48
C ILE A 401 46.96 24.13 163.35
N LEU A 402 48.11 24.51 162.79
CA LEU A 402 49.12 25.30 163.49
C LEU A 402 48.61 26.70 163.82
N GLU A 403 47.86 27.33 162.92
CA GLU A 403 47.28 28.66 163.12
C GLU A 403 46.25 28.66 164.27
N LYS A 404 45.39 27.63 164.34
CA LYS A 404 44.45 27.45 165.47
C LYS A 404 45.18 27.22 166.79
N LYS A 405 46.31 26.51 166.80
CA LYS A 405 47.14 26.34 168.01
C LYS A 405 47.76 27.66 168.46
N ARG A 406 48.21 28.51 167.52
CA ARG A 406 48.77 29.84 167.82
C ARG A 406 47.75 30.76 168.49
N LYS A 407 46.53 30.85 167.95
CA LYS A 407 45.44 31.66 168.53
C LYS A 407 45.11 31.29 169.98
N LYS A 408 45.08 29.99 170.30
CA LYS A 408 44.85 29.51 171.68
C LYS A 408 45.99 29.84 172.66
N ILE A 409 47.22 29.96 172.16
CA ILE A 409 48.38 30.34 172.97
C ILE A 409 48.31 31.84 173.30
N ASP A 410 47.94 32.67 172.33
CA ASP A 410 47.83 34.12 172.51
C ASP A 410 46.72 34.52 173.50
N GLU A 411 45.58 33.82 173.49
CA GLU A 411 44.49 34.03 174.48
C GLU A 411 44.94 33.69 175.91
N LYS A 412 45.68 32.58 176.09
CA LYS A 412 46.23 32.19 177.40
C LYS A 412 47.26 33.19 177.93
N ILE A 413 48.02 33.85 177.06
CA ILE A 413 48.99 34.89 177.45
C ILE A 413 48.25 36.15 177.92
N LYS A 414 47.15 36.55 177.25
CA LYS A 414 46.33 37.69 177.65
C LYS A 414 45.72 37.52 179.05
N GLU A 415 45.12 36.37 179.34
CA GLU A 415 44.52 36.11 180.66
C GLU A 415 45.55 36.10 181.81
N LYS A 416 46.73 35.50 181.58
CA LYS A 416 47.80 35.46 182.59
C LYS A 416 48.32 36.85 182.95
N ASN A 417 48.46 37.74 181.97
CA ASN A 417 48.92 39.11 182.20
C ASN A 417 47.91 39.96 182.99
N GLN A 418 46.61 39.70 182.83
CA GLN A 418 45.57 40.43 183.55
C GLN A 418 45.51 40.03 185.04
N LYS A 419 45.65 38.73 185.35
CA LYS A 419 45.73 38.23 186.74
C LYS A 419 47.01 38.67 187.47
N LEU A 420 48.09 38.93 186.75
CA LEU A 420 49.35 39.48 187.31
C LEU A 420 49.19 40.93 187.76
N LYS A 421 48.45 41.76 187.01
CA LYS A 421 48.20 43.17 187.36
C LYS A 421 47.35 43.33 188.63
N GLU A 422 46.38 42.44 188.85
CA GLU A 422 45.54 42.47 190.06
C GLU A 422 46.28 41.99 191.32
N LYS A 423 47.27 41.10 191.19
CA LYS A 423 48.12 40.68 192.32
C LYS A 423 49.09 41.78 192.75
N GLN A 424 49.60 42.58 191.82
CA GLN A 424 50.51 43.69 192.13
C GLN A 424 49.83 44.84 192.89
N SER A 425 48.55 45.10 192.67
CA SER A 425 47.81 46.17 193.37
C SER A 425 47.47 45.81 194.83
N LYS A 426 47.40 44.51 195.18
CA LYS A 426 47.19 44.04 196.57
C LYS A 426 48.49 44.04 197.39
N ILE A 427 49.62 43.70 196.79
CA ILE A 427 50.94 43.69 197.45
C ILE A 427 51.40 45.11 197.83
N ASN A 428 51.13 46.12 197.00
CA ASN A 428 51.45 47.52 197.34
C ASN A 428 50.61 48.11 198.50
N LYS A 429 49.46 47.51 198.84
CA LYS A 429 48.68 47.89 200.03
C LYS A 429 49.14 47.22 201.32
N GLU A 430 49.92 46.14 201.24
CA GLU A 430 50.52 45.47 202.41
C GLU A 430 51.94 45.97 202.72
N ILE A 431 52.71 46.41 201.72
CA ILE A 431 54.09 46.89 201.92
C ILE A 431 54.13 48.23 202.68
N SER A 432 53.15 49.13 202.53
CA SER A 432 53.17 50.42 203.25
C SER A 432 52.87 50.33 204.75
N LYS A 433 52.45 49.17 205.27
CA LYS A 433 52.23 48.95 206.70
C LYS A 433 53.39 48.23 207.42
N LYS A 434 54.39 47.70 206.71
CA LYS A 434 55.50 46.93 207.33
C LYS A 434 56.87 47.60 207.37
N ASP A 435 57.17 48.62 206.56
CA ASP A 435 58.51 49.26 206.57
C ASP A 435 58.59 50.55 207.39
N LYS A 436 58.17 50.48 208.67
CA LYS A 436 58.53 51.44 209.72
C LYS A 436 59.74 51.00 210.56
N ILE A 437 60.37 49.86 210.24
CA ILE A 437 61.47 49.28 211.03
C ILE A 437 62.49 48.62 210.09
N LEU A 438 63.51 49.36 209.64
CA LEU A 438 64.93 48.94 209.49
C LEU A 438 65.73 49.93 208.60
N LYS A 439 66.32 50.92 209.29
CA LYS A 439 67.73 51.39 209.22
C LYS A 439 68.66 50.76 208.15
N LYS A 440 69.73 51.36 207.63
CA LYS A 440 70.46 52.66 207.70
C LYS A 440 71.83 52.37 207.03
N VAL A 441 72.55 53.40 206.54
CA VAL A 441 74.03 53.46 206.25
C VAL A 441 74.47 52.90 204.86
N LYS A 442 74.81 53.70 203.84
CA LYS A 442 75.83 54.76 203.57
C LYS A 442 77.15 54.23 202.94
N SER A 443 77.72 55.08 202.08
CA SER A 443 79.09 55.06 201.49
C SER A 443 79.23 54.23 200.19
N LYS A 444 80.08 54.53 199.20
CA LYS A 444 81.11 55.56 198.98
C LYS A 444 81.51 55.52 197.48
N LYS A 445 81.93 56.66 196.92
CA LYS A 445 83.07 56.88 195.97
C LYS A 445 83.28 55.88 194.80
N SER A 446 83.02 56.26 193.55
CA SER A 446 83.83 57.08 192.61
C SER A 446 84.89 56.29 191.81
N ILE A 447 84.85 56.37 190.47
CA ILE A 447 85.92 56.89 189.55
C ILE A 447 85.61 56.54 188.08
N LYS A 448 85.69 57.61 187.26
CA LYS A 448 85.99 57.78 185.81
C LYS A 448 86.15 56.56 184.88
N LYS A 449 85.57 56.64 183.67
CA LYS A 449 86.19 57.24 182.44
C LYS A 449 85.22 57.20 181.22
N THR A 450 85.17 58.31 180.47
CA THR A 450 85.19 58.49 178.99
C THR A 450 85.05 57.22 178.09
N THR A 451 84.43 57.14 176.90
CA THR A 451 84.30 58.07 175.75
C THR A 451 83.44 57.43 174.61
N LYS A 452 83.09 58.26 173.61
CA LYS A 452 82.42 58.09 172.30
C LYS A 452 82.64 56.81 171.42
N SER A 453 81.60 56.51 170.63
CA SER A 453 81.54 56.12 169.17
C SER A 453 81.62 54.64 168.68
N THR A 454 80.61 54.29 167.84
CA THR A 454 80.57 53.44 166.61
C THR A 454 80.75 51.90 166.58
N ARG A 455 79.70 51.23 166.02
CA ARG A 455 79.67 50.41 164.75
C ARG A 455 80.12 48.90 164.71
N LYS A 456 79.21 48.06 164.15
CA LYS A 456 79.38 46.78 163.36
C LYS A 456 80.01 45.56 164.10
N LYS A 457 79.83 44.26 163.74
CA LYS A 457 79.31 43.52 162.57
C LYS A 457 79.19 42.00 162.89
N SER A 458 78.33 41.30 162.11
CA SER A 458 78.47 39.93 161.54
C SER A 458 78.50 38.69 162.47
N LEU A 459 77.87 37.55 162.15
CA LEU A 459 78.06 36.70 160.95
C LEU A 459 76.86 35.75 160.68
N LYS A 460 76.77 35.36 159.40
CA LYS A 460 76.00 34.26 158.76
C LYS A 460 74.52 34.45 158.48
#